data_AF-A0A438HVF5-F1
#
_entry.id   AF-A0A438HVF5-F1
#
_cell.length_a   1.000
_cell.length_b   1.000
_cell.length_c   1.000
_cell.angle_alpha   90.00
_cell.angle_beta   90.00
_cell.angle_gamma   90.00
#
_symmetry.space_group_name_H-M   'P 1'
#
loop_
_entity.id
_entity.type
_entity.pdbx_description
1 polymer ?
#
loop_
_entity_poly.entity_id
_entity_poly.type
_entity_poly.pdbx_seq_one_letter_code
_entity_poly.pdbx_strand_id
1 'polypeptide(L)'
;MYIATASEQGTIIRVHLISEATKSYSFRRGAYPSTIFSLSFGPSTQFPDVLVATSSSGSVHAFSLGLGMNQRSRRSSSFFGSIIPDSVNDVLDPAHHVLHNVVPAGVKSYAVIRKVDRVPDTSISESVAYRWIPMILHSSVAMSYQLDLVFVLDFARATVSIITYSGSFQEYTLIINQKNESSWHLERRFDLLTAISDNIISS
;
A
#
# COMPACT_ATOMS: atom_id res chain seq x y z
N MET A 1 16.20 -6.47 0.30
CA MET A 1 15.28 -7.63 0.38
C MET A 1 14.51 -7.55 1.68
N TYR A 2 13.17 -7.63 1.64
CA TYR A 2 12.32 -7.52 2.84
C TYR A 2 11.76 -8.86 3.26
N ILE A 3 11.46 -8.99 4.55
CA ILE A 3 10.66 -10.08 5.11
C ILE A 3 9.53 -9.48 5.96
N ALA A 4 8.31 -9.98 5.77
CA ALA A 4 7.15 -9.60 6.57
C ALA A 4 6.77 -10.73 7.53
N THR A 5 6.31 -10.35 8.71
CA THR A 5 5.83 -11.27 9.76
C THR A 5 4.55 -10.72 10.38
N ALA A 6 3.74 -11.61 10.93
CA ALA A 6 2.57 -11.25 11.71
C ALA A 6 2.74 -11.79 13.14
N SER A 7 2.26 -11.02 14.12
CA SER A 7 2.11 -11.51 15.50
C SER A 7 1.12 -12.68 15.57
N GLU A 8 1.22 -13.51 16.61
CA GLU A 8 0.29 -14.62 16.86
C GLU A 8 -1.16 -14.14 17.00
N GLN A 9 -1.37 -13.03 17.72
CA GLN A 9 -2.68 -12.38 17.82
C GLN A 9 -3.13 -11.73 16.50
N GLY A 10 -2.21 -11.61 15.55
CA GLY A 10 -2.40 -10.98 14.24
C GLY A 10 -2.69 -9.49 14.29
N THR A 11 -2.56 -8.81 15.44
CA THR A 11 -2.83 -7.37 15.60
C THR A 11 -1.71 -6.50 15.04
N ILE A 12 -0.49 -7.03 15.02
CA ILE A 12 0.71 -6.36 14.52
C ILE A 12 1.28 -7.11 13.31
N ILE A 13 1.67 -6.35 12.29
CA ILE A 13 2.46 -6.79 11.14
C ILE A 13 3.82 -6.08 11.20
N ARG A 14 4.92 -6.80 11.03
CA ARG A 14 6.28 -6.23 11.02
C ARG A 14 6.97 -6.53 9.70
N VAL A 15 7.71 -5.56 9.16
CA VAL A 15 8.52 -5.72 7.95
C VAL A 15 9.96 -5.38 8.29
N HIS A 16 10.90 -6.27 7.97
CA HIS A 16 12.32 -6.08 8.25
C HIS A 16 13.11 -6.08 6.95
N LEU A 17 14.07 -5.15 6.85
CA LEU A 17 15.05 -5.16 5.78
C LEU A 17 16.15 -6.17 6.13
N ILE A 18 16.31 -7.22 5.34
CA ILE A 18 17.26 -8.31 5.65
C ILE A 18 18.71 -7.82 5.61
N SER A 19 19.03 -6.86 4.73
CA SER A 19 20.37 -6.30 4.62
C SER A 19 20.74 -5.36 5.78
N GLU A 20 19.75 -4.82 6.49
CA GLU A 20 19.93 -3.88 7.59
C GLU A 20 18.98 -4.30 8.72
N ALA A 21 19.40 -5.25 9.56
CA ALA A 21 18.54 -5.87 10.57
C ALA A 21 17.92 -4.87 11.59
N THR A 22 18.48 -3.66 11.69
CA THR A 22 17.96 -2.58 12.54
C THR A 22 16.83 -1.77 11.90
N LYS A 23 16.65 -1.86 10.58
CA LYS A 23 15.59 -1.13 9.86
C LYS A 23 14.35 -1.99 9.74
N SER A 24 13.35 -1.68 10.56
CA SER A 24 12.06 -2.36 10.57
C SER A 24 10.88 -1.39 10.57
N TYR A 25 9.77 -1.82 9.98
CA TYR A 25 8.47 -1.18 10.07
C TYR A 25 7.54 -2.03 10.96
N SER A 26 6.68 -1.37 11.72
CA SER A 26 5.68 -2.02 12.58
C SER A 26 4.33 -1.36 12.32
N PHE A 27 3.37 -2.15 11.83
CA PHE A 27 2.03 -1.69 11.48
C PHE A 27 1.00 -2.34 12.37
N ARG A 28 0.03 -1.55 12.84
CA ARG A 28 -1.14 -2.07 13.56
C ARG A 28 -2.24 -2.41 12.57
N ARG A 29 -2.50 -3.71 12.37
CA ARG A 29 -3.57 -4.21 11.48
C ARG A 29 -4.96 -3.90 12.02
N GLY A 30 -5.13 -3.90 13.34
CA GLY A 30 -6.40 -3.59 13.99
C GLY A 30 -6.33 -3.75 15.51
N ALA A 31 -7.39 -3.32 16.20
CA ALA A 31 -7.47 -3.44 17.66
C ALA A 31 -7.76 -4.87 18.13
N TYR A 32 -8.61 -5.59 17.39
CA TYR A 32 -9.05 -6.93 17.76
C TYR A 32 -8.18 -8.01 17.14
N PRO A 33 -7.90 -9.11 17.85
CA PRO A 33 -7.20 -10.27 17.29
C PRO A 33 -7.88 -10.79 16.02
N SER A 34 -7.08 -11.20 15.04
CA SER A 34 -7.54 -11.78 13.76
C SER A 34 -6.38 -12.51 13.11
N THR A 35 -6.54 -13.80 12.83
CA THR A 35 -5.51 -14.64 12.25
C THR A 35 -5.16 -14.14 10.85
N ILE A 36 -3.88 -13.89 10.60
CA ILE A 36 -3.39 -13.50 9.27
C ILE A 36 -3.25 -14.75 8.42
N PHE A 37 -3.86 -14.76 7.23
CA PHE A 37 -3.82 -15.90 6.32
C PHE A 37 -2.72 -15.76 5.27
N SER A 38 -2.51 -14.55 4.74
CA SER A 38 -1.54 -14.30 3.68
C SER A 38 -0.92 -12.91 3.82
N LEU A 39 0.34 -12.81 3.44
CA LEU A 39 1.11 -11.58 3.29
C LEU A 39 1.72 -11.56 1.90
N SER A 40 1.60 -10.45 1.17
CA SER A 40 2.20 -10.32 -0.17
C SER A 40 2.75 -8.93 -0.39
N PHE A 41 4.02 -8.85 -0.75
CA PHE A 41 4.62 -7.62 -1.28
C PHE A 41 4.19 -7.42 -2.73
N GLY A 42 4.06 -6.15 -3.14
CA GLY A 42 3.91 -5.76 -4.53
C GLY A 42 5.25 -5.81 -5.27
N PRO A 43 5.24 -6.10 -6.58
CA PRO A 43 6.45 -6.02 -7.40
C PRO A 43 6.97 -4.58 -7.40
N SER A 44 8.20 -4.38 -6.90
CA SER A 44 8.83 -3.07 -6.76
C SER A 44 9.60 -2.70 -8.03
N THR A 45 9.01 -1.95 -8.95
CA THR A 45 9.79 -1.38 -10.07
C THR A 45 10.15 0.07 -9.87
N GLN A 46 9.39 0.84 -9.06
CA GLN A 46 9.61 2.28 -8.90
C GLN A 46 8.79 2.96 -7.78
N PHE A 47 8.57 2.40 -6.58
CA PHE A 47 7.89 3.06 -5.41
C PHE A 47 6.34 3.23 -5.51
N PRO A 48 5.61 3.27 -4.37
CA PRO A 48 5.97 2.78 -3.03
C PRO A 48 5.80 1.26 -2.92
N ASP A 49 6.59 0.63 -2.05
CA ASP A 49 6.50 -0.80 -1.79
C ASP A 49 5.24 -1.07 -0.95
N VAL A 50 4.21 -1.66 -1.57
CA VAL A 50 2.95 -1.98 -0.89
C VAL A 50 3.00 -3.43 -0.38
N LEU A 51 2.57 -3.64 0.86
CA LEU A 51 2.33 -4.95 1.46
C LEU A 51 0.84 -5.12 1.70
N VAL A 52 0.25 -6.23 1.23
CA VAL A 52 -1.13 -6.60 1.59
C VAL A 52 -1.17 -7.76 2.57
N ALA A 53 -2.17 -7.74 3.45
CA ALA A 53 -2.48 -8.80 4.40
C ALA A 53 -3.95 -9.19 4.34
N THR A 54 -4.26 -10.48 4.23
CA THR A 54 -5.61 -11.03 4.44
C THR A 54 -5.73 -11.60 5.84
N SER A 55 -6.94 -11.55 6.41
CA SER A 55 -7.17 -12.01 7.78
C SER A 55 -8.51 -12.72 7.96
N SER A 56 -8.65 -13.46 9.07
CA SER A 56 -9.87 -14.21 9.42
C SER A 56 -11.10 -13.36 9.65
N SER A 57 -10.94 -12.05 9.88
CA SER A 57 -12.05 -11.09 9.93
C SER A 57 -12.68 -10.83 8.56
N GLY A 58 -12.15 -11.40 7.48
CA GLY A 58 -12.63 -11.15 6.13
C GLY A 58 -12.16 -9.83 5.52
N SER A 59 -11.25 -9.14 6.20
CA SER A 59 -10.67 -7.87 5.77
C SER A 59 -9.32 -8.05 5.10
N VAL A 60 -9.03 -7.13 4.18
CA VAL A 60 -7.74 -6.97 3.51
C VAL A 60 -7.16 -5.65 3.99
N HIS A 61 -5.89 -5.67 4.38
CA HIS A 61 -5.16 -4.49 4.80
C HIS A 61 -4.02 -4.24 3.81
N ALA A 62 -3.79 -2.99 3.44
CA ALA A 62 -2.63 -2.58 2.66
C ALA A 62 -1.77 -1.61 3.50
N PHE A 63 -0.47 -1.82 3.45
CA PHE A 63 0.54 -1.06 4.18
C PHE A 63 1.54 -0.50 3.17
N SER A 64 1.74 0.82 3.15
CA SER A 64 2.72 1.45 2.26
C SER A 64 4.07 1.61 2.96
N LEU A 65 5.10 1.00 2.41
CA LEU A 65 6.48 1.13 2.87
C LEU A 65 7.12 2.30 2.12
N GLY A 66 7.52 3.36 2.84
CA GLY A 66 8.38 4.43 2.30
C GLY A 66 7.74 5.80 2.03
N LEU A 67 6.43 6.01 2.22
CA LEU A 67 5.81 7.35 2.06
C LEU A 67 6.11 8.32 3.22
N GLY A 68 6.76 7.87 4.30
CA GLY A 68 7.08 8.67 5.50
C GLY A 68 8.40 9.46 5.46
N MET A 69 9.17 9.45 4.36
CA MET A 69 10.49 10.09 4.32
C MET A 69 10.47 11.63 4.31
N ASN A 70 9.31 12.29 4.19
CA ASN A 70 9.15 13.75 4.24
C ASN A 70 8.77 14.33 5.64
N GLN A 71 8.89 13.55 6.72
CA GLN A 71 8.80 14.07 8.10
C GLN A 71 10.19 14.44 8.67
N ARG A 72 11.11 14.90 7.82
CA ARG A 72 12.43 15.45 8.21
C ARG A 72 12.53 16.95 7.93
N SER A 73 11.56 17.75 8.35
CA SER A 73 11.72 19.21 8.55
C SER A 73 10.46 19.83 9.16
N ARG A 74 10.34 19.82 10.50
CA ARG A 74 9.58 20.82 11.31
C ARG A 74 9.62 20.52 12.82
N ARG A 75 10.79 20.21 13.37
CA ARG A 75 11.03 20.43 14.80
C ARG A 75 11.64 21.81 15.00
N SER A 76 10.80 22.84 15.06
CA SER A 76 11.16 24.08 15.74
C SER A 76 10.66 23.98 17.18
N SER A 77 11.62 23.83 18.10
CA SER A 77 11.62 24.30 19.50
C SER A 77 10.31 24.20 20.30
N SER A 78 10.28 23.30 21.28
CA SER A 78 10.01 23.66 22.69
C SER A 78 10.47 22.55 23.63
N PHE A 79 11.27 22.98 24.61
CA PHE A 79 11.77 22.26 25.76
C PHE A 79 10.61 21.68 26.59
N PHE A 80 10.79 20.50 27.19
CA PHE A 80 10.84 20.24 28.65
C PHE A 80 11.06 18.74 28.89
N GLY A 81 11.85 18.43 29.93
CA GLY A 81 12.60 17.20 30.06
C GLY A 81 11.82 15.97 30.52
N SER A 82 12.21 14.82 29.98
CA SER A 82 12.39 13.58 30.72
C SER A 82 13.30 12.66 29.90
N ILE A 83 14.21 11.97 30.59
CA ILE A 83 15.08 10.95 30.02
C ILE A 83 14.18 9.79 29.58
N ILE A 84 13.99 9.63 28.28
CA ILE A 84 13.30 8.49 27.67
C ILE A 84 14.34 7.77 26.78
N PRO A 85 14.57 6.46 26.95
CA PRO A 85 15.56 5.74 26.15
C PRO A 85 15.16 5.73 24.67
N ASP A 86 16.17 5.92 23.82
CA ASP A 86 16.10 5.89 22.35
C ASP A 86 15.58 4.53 21.83
N SER A 87 14.26 4.28 21.84
CA SER A 87 13.71 3.07 21.19
C SER A 87 12.19 3.07 20.91
N VAL A 88 11.44 4.13 21.19
CA VAL A 88 9.98 4.12 20.96
C VAL A 88 9.52 5.24 20.02
N ASN A 89 9.95 5.16 18.76
CA ASN A 89 9.14 5.73 17.67
C ASN A 89 8.05 4.70 17.29
N ASP A 90 7.18 4.37 18.24
CA ASP A 90 5.92 3.66 17.97
C ASP A 90 4.83 4.71 17.74
N VAL A 91 5.03 5.56 16.73
CA VAL A 91 3.97 6.42 16.19
C VAL A 91 3.23 5.56 15.19
N LEU A 92 2.07 5.05 15.62
CA LEU A 92 1.14 4.28 14.82
C LEU A 92 0.91 4.94 13.45
N ASP A 93 1.16 4.12 12.44
CA ASP A 93 1.49 4.48 11.07
C ASP A 93 0.31 5.12 10.30
N PRO A 94 0.46 6.31 9.70
CA PRO A 94 -0.54 6.86 8.81
C PRO A 94 -0.80 5.96 7.58
N ALA A 95 0.15 5.12 7.16
CA ALA A 95 0.10 4.36 5.90
C ALA A 95 -0.72 3.05 5.91
N HIS A 96 -1.79 2.95 6.71
CA HIS A 96 -2.62 1.76 6.84
C HIS A 96 -3.99 1.92 6.20
N HIS A 97 -4.26 1.11 5.17
CA HIS A 97 -5.50 1.11 4.40
C HIS A 97 -6.26 -0.19 4.60
N VAL A 98 -7.59 -0.14 4.75
CA VAL A 98 -8.39 -1.33 5.05
C VAL A 98 -9.59 -1.43 4.14
N LEU A 99 -9.79 -2.62 3.57
CA LEU A 99 -11.01 -3.02 2.90
C LEU A 99 -11.69 -4.13 3.73
N HIS A 100 -12.90 -3.85 4.20
CA HIS A 100 -13.69 -4.78 5.00
C HIS A 100 -14.58 -5.67 4.13
N ASN A 101 -14.98 -6.82 4.68
CA ASN A 101 -15.99 -7.72 4.11
C ASN A 101 -15.66 -8.21 2.68
N VAL A 102 -14.38 -8.40 2.38
CA VAL A 102 -13.92 -8.92 1.08
C VAL A 102 -14.17 -10.43 0.98
N VAL A 103 -13.94 -11.12 2.09
CA VAL A 103 -14.12 -12.56 2.21
C VAL A 103 -15.04 -12.81 3.41
N PRO A 104 -15.94 -13.81 3.38
CA PRO A 104 -16.69 -14.18 4.57
C PRO A 104 -15.76 -14.48 5.75
N ALA A 105 -16.13 -14.04 6.95
CA ALA A 105 -15.31 -14.25 8.13
C ALA A 105 -15.01 -15.74 8.37
N GLY A 106 -13.78 -16.05 8.74
CA GLY A 106 -13.29 -17.42 8.96
C GLY A 106 -12.87 -18.17 7.70
N VAL A 107 -13.24 -17.71 6.50
CA VAL A 107 -12.82 -18.37 5.25
C VAL A 107 -11.38 -18.01 4.93
N LYS A 108 -10.52 -19.04 4.83
CA LYS A 108 -9.10 -18.88 4.46
C LYS A 108 -8.97 -18.27 3.06
N SER A 109 -8.06 -17.31 2.93
CA SER A 109 -7.83 -16.58 1.69
C SER A 109 -6.38 -16.22 1.49
N TYR A 110 -5.97 -16.19 0.22
CA TYR A 110 -4.65 -15.77 -0.23
C TYR A 110 -4.79 -14.51 -1.08
N ALA A 111 -3.86 -13.57 -0.89
CA ALA A 111 -3.80 -12.35 -1.69
C ALA A 111 -2.45 -12.19 -2.36
N VAL A 112 -2.46 -11.68 -3.58
CA VAL A 112 -1.27 -11.32 -4.36
C VAL A 112 -1.46 -9.95 -4.99
N ILE A 113 -0.45 -9.09 -4.87
CA ILE A 113 -0.36 -7.86 -5.66
C ILE A 113 0.32 -8.21 -6.97
N ARG A 114 -0.40 -8.09 -8.09
CA ARG A 114 0.12 -8.47 -9.42
C ARG A 114 0.86 -7.32 -10.11
N LYS A 115 0.46 -6.10 -9.83
CA LYS A 115 0.95 -4.91 -10.50
C LYS A 115 0.88 -3.73 -9.55
N VAL A 116 1.89 -2.88 -9.59
CA VAL A 116 1.88 -1.55 -8.96
C VAL A 116 2.34 -0.56 -10.02
N ASP A 117 1.46 0.38 -10.34
CA ASP A 117 1.70 1.46 -11.28
C ASP A 117 1.70 2.80 -10.53
N ARG A 118 2.47 3.76 -11.03
CA ARG A 118 2.24 5.18 -10.74
C ARG A 118 1.32 5.77 -11.78
N VAL A 119 0.37 6.57 -11.34
CA VAL A 119 -0.55 7.27 -12.22
C VAL A 119 -0.46 8.77 -11.89
N PRO A 120 -0.14 9.63 -12.85
CA PRO A 120 -0.12 11.07 -12.64
C PRO A 120 -1.50 11.60 -12.25
N ASP A 121 -1.58 12.43 -11.22
CA ASP A 121 -2.80 13.17 -10.89
C ASP A 121 -2.98 14.34 -11.87
N THR A 122 -3.84 14.14 -12.87
CA THR A 122 -4.23 15.16 -13.86
C THR A 122 -5.33 16.10 -13.35
N SER A 123 -5.76 16.01 -12.09
CA SER A 123 -6.86 16.82 -11.54
C SER A 123 -6.51 18.26 -11.19
N ILE A 124 -5.22 18.66 -11.24
CA ILE A 124 -4.84 20.07 -11.22
C ILE A 124 -4.98 20.60 -12.64
N SER A 125 -6.02 21.41 -12.86
CA SER A 125 -6.40 21.94 -14.17
C SER A 125 -5.19 22.36 -15.01
N GLU A 126 -5.25 22.03 -16.31
CA GLU A 126 -4.38 22.53 -17.37
C GLU A 126 -4.06 24.04 -17.25
N SER A 127 -4.89 24.84 -16.56
CA SER A 127 -4.69 26.27 -16.35
C SER A 127 -3.46 26.67 -15.50
N VAL A 128 -2.96 25.82 -14.60
CA VAL A 128 -1.74 26.14 -13.80
C VAL A 128 -0.47 25.67 -14.50
N ALA A 129 -0.54 24.56 -15.24
CA ALA A 129 0.58 24.02 -16.01
C ALA A 129 1.05 25.01 -17.10
N TYR A 130 0.13 25.67 -17.82
CA TYR A 130 0.50 26.66 -18.84
C TYR A 130 0.94 28.03 -18.31
N ARG A 131 0.71 28.36 -17.03
CA ARG A 131 1.16 29.64 -16.44
C ARG A 131 2.66 29.71 -16.15
N TRP A 132 3.35 28.56 -16.14
CA TRP A 132 4.80 28.49 -15.89
C TRP A 132 5.63 28.09 -17.11
N ILE A 133 4.97 27.69 -18.22
CA ILE A 133 5.65 27.15 -19.40
C ILE A 133 6.46 28.19 -20.22
N PRO A 134 6.16 29.51 -20.28
CA PRO A 134 6.99 30.40 -21.10
C PRO A 134 8.13 31.12 -20.35
N MET A 135 8.47 30.78 -19.10
CA MET A 135 9.57 31.46 -18.38
C MET A 135 10.80 30.59 -18.09
N ILE A 136 10.96 29.45 -18.77
CA ILE A 136 12.23 28.70 -18.72
C ILE A 136 12.63 28.20 -20.10
N LEU A 137 12.84 29.14 -21.02
CA LEU A 137 13.78 28.91 -22.11
C LEU A 137 15.11 29.54 -21.68
N HIS A 138 16.19 28.74 -21.70
CA HIS A 138 17.56 29.04 -21.24
C HIS A 138 17.95 28.56 -19.83
N SER A 139 17.84 27.27 -19.54
CA SER A 139 18.97 26.48 -19.02
C SER A 139 18.57 25.01 -18.87
N SER A 140 19.52 24.08 -19.04
CA SER A 140 19.32 22.63 -18.85
C SER A 140 18.85 22.23 -17.45
N VAL A 141 18.77 23.17 -16.50
CA VAL A 141 18.35 22.89 -15.12
C VAL A 141 16.82 22.78 -15.01
N ALA A 142 16.06 23.39 -15.93
CA ALA A 142 14.59 23.40 -16.00
C ALA A 142 13.93 22.02 -15.98
N MET A 143 14.52 21.07 -16.70
CA MET A 143 13.96 19.72 -16.88
C MET A 143 14.02 18.90 -15.58
N SER A 144 14.98 19.19 -14.70
CA SER A 144 15.09 18.49 -13.42
C SER A 144 13.89 18.81 -12.52
N TYR A 145 13.53 20.10 -12.41
CA TYR A 145 12.43 20.53 -11.53
C TYR A 145 11.05 20.11 -12.05
N GLN A 146 10.88 20.09 -13.38
CA GLN A 146 9.64 19.64 -14.02
C GLN A 146 9.39 18.15 -13.75
N LEU A 147 10.44 17.32 -13.83
CA LEU A 147 10.35 15.90 -13.48
C LEU A 147 10.04 15.71 -12.00
N ASP A 148 10.70 16.45 -11.11
CA ASP A 148 10.43 16.42 -9.66
C ASP A 148 8.97 16.80 -9.33
N LEU A 149 8.40 17.81 -9.99
CA LEU A 149 7.00 18.21 -9.81
C LEU A 149 5.99 17.18 -10.35
N VAL A 150 6.30 16.51 -11.47
CA VAL A 150 5.46 15.42 -11.99
C VAL A 150 5.47 14.24 -11.00
N PHE A 151 6.62 13.91 -10.41
CA PHE A 151 6.70 12.89 -9.36
C PHE A 151 5.94 13.25 -8.08
N VAL A 152 5.79 14.55 -7.78
CA VAL A 152 5.04 15.02 -6.60
C VAL A 152 3.53 14.79 -6.79
N LEU A 153 3.04 14.65 -8.03
CA LEU A 153 1.62 14.52 -8.33
C LEU A 153 1.13 13.07 -8.53
N ASP A 154 1.98 12.06 -8.47
CA ASP A 154 1.58 10.67 -8.76
C ASP A 154 0.76 10.05 -7.60
N PHE A 155 -0.28 9.27 -7.94
CA PHE A 155 -0.93 8.33 -7.02
C PHE A 155 -0.51 6.88 -7.34
N ALA A 156 -0.43 6.05 -6.29
CA ALA A 156 -0.08 4.64 -6.45
C ALA A 156 -1.34 3.84 -6.77
N ARG A 157 -1.29 3.03 -7.84
CA ARG A 157 -2.37 2.11 -8.22
C ARG A 157 -1.87 0.67 -8.18
N ALA A 158 -2.45 -0.17 -7.34
CA ALA A 158 -2.10 -1.58 -7.21
C ALA A 158 -3.26 -2.49 -7.61
N THR A 159 -2.97 -3.56 -8.36
CA THR A 159 -3.95 -4.62 -8.66
C THR A 159 -3.77 -5.78 -7.68
N VAL A 160 -4.75 -5.95 -6.80
CA VAL A 160 -4.77 -6.96 -5.74
C VAL A 160 -5.72 -8.08 -6.12
N SER A 161 -5.25 -9.32 -6.02
CA SER A 161 -6.03 -10.52 -6.35
C SER A 161 -6.21 -11.34 -5.13
N ILE A 162 -7.40 -11.88 -4.93
CA ILE A 162 -7.75 -12.64 -3.76
C ILE A 162 -8.43 -13.92 -4.20
N ILE A 163 -7.92 -15.04 -3.70
CA ILE A 163 -8.55 -16.35 -3.85
C ILE A 163 -8.95 -16.87 -2.48
N THR A 164 -10.11 -17.50 -2.40
CA THR A 164 -10.60 -18.14 -1.18
C THR A 164 -10.56 -19.65 -1.31
N TYR A 165 -10.49 -20.35 -0.18
CA TYR A 165 -10.55 -21.82 -0.16
C TYR A 165 -11.93 -22.35 -0.59
N SER A 166 -12.95 -21.50 -0.56
CA SER A 166 -14.27 -21.79 -1.11
C SER A 166 -14.36 -21.63 -2.63
N GLY A 167 -13.24 -21.33 -3.31
CA GLY A 167 -13.18 -21.22 -4.76
C GLY A 167 -13.56 -19.84 -5.32
N SER A 168 -13.76 -18.81 -4.50
CA SER A 168 -14.05 -17.47 -5.01
C SER A 168 -12.76 -16.75 -5.40
N PHE A 169 -12.73 -16.18 -6.59
CA PHE A 169 -11.69 -15.25 -7.05
C PHE A 169 -12.25 -13.82 -7.09
N GLN A 170 -11.47 -12.87 -6.61
CA GLN A 170 -11.81 -11.44 -6.63
C GLN A 170 -10.58 -10.62 -6.99
N GLU A 171 -10.74 -9.62 -7.84
CA GLU A 171 -9.68 -8.68 -8.20
C GLU A 171 -10.11 -7.26 -7.86
N TYR A 172 -9.23 -6.56 -7.16
CA TYR A 172 -9.42 -5.19 -6.72
C TYR A 172 -8.34 -4.28 -7.27
N THR A 173 -8.73 -3.06 -7.63
CA THR A 173 -7.82 -1.93 -7.84
C THR A 173 -7.76 -1.12 -6.54
N LEU A 174 -6.59 -1.06 -5.93
CA LEU A 174 -6.26 -0.17 -4.81
C LEU A 174 -5.61 1.09 -5.37
N ILE A 175 -6.15 2.25 -5.05
CA ILE A 175 -5.55 3.56 -5.34
C ILE A 175 -5.17 4.21 -4.02
N ILE A 176 -3.95 4.68 -3.89
CA ILE A 176 -3.46 5.45 -2.73
C ILE A 176 -2.98 6.80 -3.24
N ASN A 177 -3.63 7.87 -2.79
CA ASN A 177 -3.26 9.23 -3.18
C ASN A 177 -2.09 9.78 -2.35
N GLN A 178 -1.65 11.00 -2.66
CA GLN A 178 -0.56 11.68 -1.94
C GLN A 178 -0.90 12.03 -0.49
N LYS A 179 -2.18 12.23 -0.17
CA LYS A 179 -2.64 12.42 1.21
C LYS A 179 -2.65 11.11 2.00
N ASN A 180 -2.26 10.01 1.34
CA ASN A 180 -2.35 8.67 1.86
C ASN A 180 -3.79 8.38 2.30
N GLU A 181 -4.72 8.64 1.40
CA GLU A 181 -6.09 8.15 1.45
C GLU A 181 -6.21 7.06 0.38
N SER A 182 -6.90 5.97 0.70
CA SER A 182 -7.12 4.87 -0.24
C SER A 182 -8.53 4.80 -0.77
N SER A 183 -8.68 4.45 -2.04
CA SER A 183 -9.92 3.91 -2.60
C SER A 183 -9.70 2.49 -3.12
N TRP A 184 -10.75 1.66 -3.02
CA TRP A 184 -10.74 0.28 -3.48
C TRP A 184 -11.90 0.08 -4.45
N HIS A 185 -11.61 -0.54 -5.60
CA HIS A 185 -12.61 -0.84 -6.63
C HIS A 185 -12.55 -2.32 -6.95
N LEU A 186 -13.69 -3.02 -6.89
CA LEU A 186 -13.80 -4.40 -7.36
C LEU A 186 -13.88 -4.38 -8.88
N GLU A 187 -12.90 -4.98 -9.55
CA GLU A 187 -12.86 -5.08 -11.01
C GLU A 187 -13.54 -6.34 -11.50
N ARG A 188 -13.23 -7.48 -10.86
CA ARG A 188 -13.68 -8.79 -11.32
C ARG A 188 -13.96 -9.70 -10.14
N ARG A 189 -14.97 -10.56 -10.30
CA ARG A 189 -15.29 -11.64 -9.37
C ARG A 189 -15.70 -12.88 -10.16
N PHE A 190 -15.10 -14.02 -9.84
CA PHE A 190 -15.40 -15.31 -10.45
C PHE A 190 -15.59 -16.37 -9.36
N ASP A 191 -16.39 -17.38 -9.68
CA ASP A 191 -16.37 -18.65 -8.97
C ASP A 191 -15.51 -19.63 -9.77
N LEU A 192 -14.38 -20.03 -9.18
CA LEU A 192 -13.42 -20.92 -9.81
C LEU A 192 -13.94 -22.36 -9.87
N LEU A 193 -14.95 -22.73 -9.07
CA LEU A 193 -15.51 -24.07 -9.09
C LEU A 193 -16.42 -24.29 -10.31
N THR A 194 -17.17 -23.25 -10.72
CA THR A 194 -18.03 -23.31 -11.90
C THR A 194 -17.28 -23.01 -13.20
N ALA A 195 -16.23 -22.18 -13.16
CA ALA A 195 -15.39 -21.93 -14.34
C ALA A 195 -14.72 -23.19 -14.92
N ILE A 196 -14.53 -24.23 -14.09
CA ILE A 196 -13.99 -25.53 -14.50
C ILE A 196 -15.08 -26.41 -15.12
N SER A 197 -16.33 -26.35 -14.65
CA SER A 197 -17.40 -27.23 -15.13
C SER A 197 -17.77 -26.98 -16.58
N ASP A 198 -17.77 -25.72 -17.04
CA ASP A 198 -18.16 -25.38 -18.41
C ASP A 198 -17.19 -25.95 -19.46
N ASN A 199 -15.92 -26.10 -19.13
CA ASN A 199 -14.91 -26.69 -20.03
C ASN A 199 -14.96 -28.22 -20.08
N ILE A 200 -15.55 -28.88 -19.09
CA ILE A 200 -15.67 -30.35 -19.04
C ILE A 200 -16.95 -30.82 -19.77
N ILE A 201 -17.98 -29.99 -19.80
CA ILE A 201 -19.25 -30.31 -20.49
C ILE A 201 -19.14 -30.03 -22.01
N SER A 202 -18.20 -29.20 -22.43
CA SER A 202 -17.96 -28.86 -23.84
C SER A 202 -16.95 -29.76 -24.58
N SER A 203 -16.46 -30.84 -23.96
CA SER A 203 -15.47 -31.76 -24.54
C SER A 203 -16.02 -33.15 -24.81
#